data_AF-A0A2K0XYA2-F1
#
_entry.id   AF-A0A2K0XYA2-F1
#
_cell.length_a   1.000
_cell.length_b   1.000
_cell.length_c   1.000
_cell.angle_alpha   90.00
_cell.angle_beta   90.00
_cell.angle_gamma   90.00
#
_symmetry.space_group_name_H-M   'P 1'
#
loop_
_entity.id
_entity.type
_entity.pdbx_description
1 polymer ?
#
loop_
_entity_poly.entity_id
_entity_poly.type
_entity_poly.pdbx_seq_one_letter_code
_entity_poly.pdbx_strand_id
1 'polypeptide(L)'
;MFSSMNAQPGSGAPTIPFVRDAVQRAMIKVAWEIGGPISFDPAFGGGVLLLQEANLLILGTSAFRPLGQQLFGQIGDLYGMDTLLVRFDAYQCSFDILFHGEGEWLSDYRQSLLGGQVWFVPAHEDQSCTVRADSQGLFLNPPMLPDSFYPPSAAEAQPAGRDVA
;
A
#
# COMPACT_ATOMS: atom_id res chain seq x y z
N MET A 1 36.55 1.52 13.72
CA MET A 1 35.24 1.48 14.40
C MET A 1 34.25 2.00 13.36
N PHE A 2 33.42 1.20 12.70
CA PHE A 2 32.50 0.18 13.20
C PHE A 2 32.49 -1.06 12.29
N SER A 3 32.59 -2.24 12.90
CA SER A 3 32.24 -3.54 12.30
C SER A 3 31.06 -4.11 13.08
N SER A 4 30.23 -4.91 12.40
CA SER A 4 29.11 -5.74 12.88
C SER A 4 27.73 -5.09 12.68
N MET A 5 26.69 -5.74 12.15
CA MET A 5 26.45 -7.13 11.78
C MET A 5 25.12 -7.15 11.00
N ASN A 6 25.12 -7.63 9.76
CA ASN A 6 23.99 -8.32 9.11
C ASN A 6 24.49 -9.05 7.85
N ALA A 7 25.69 -9.62 7.92
CA ALA A 7 26.22 -10.50 6.90
C ALA A 7 26.25 -11.91 7.49
N GLN A 8 25.44 -12.82 6.94
CA GLN A 8 25.79 -14.23 6.99
C GLN A 8 27.07 -14.42 6.16
N PRO A 9 28.05 -15.22 6.62
CA PRO A 9 29.24 -15.48 5.83
C PRO A 9 28.85 -16.35 4.64
N GLY A 10 28.89 -15.79 3.41
CA GLY A 10 29.00 -16.60 2.19
C GLY A 10 28.20 -16.21 0.94
N SER A 11 27.27 -15.25 0.96
CA SER A 11 26.40 -15.04 -0.23
C SER A 11 26.44 -13.64 -0.87
N GLY A 12 26.73 -12.55 -0.13
CA GLY A 12 26.74 -11.20 -0.71
C GLY A 12 25.39 -10.71 -1.27
N ALA A 13 24.38 -11.57 -1.37
CA ALA A 13 23.02 -11.21 -1.72
C ALA A 13 22.37 -10.45 -0.55
N PRO A 14 21.67 -9.33 -0.81
CA PRO A 14 20.88 -8.66 0.21
C PRO A 14 19.82 -9.63 0.74
N THR A 15 19.92 -10.04 2.00
CA THR A 15 18.88 -10.86 2.64
C THR A 15 17.71 -9.95 2.97
N ILE A 16 16.60 -10.04 2.23
CA ILE A 16 15.34 -9.45 2.67
C ILE A 16 14.92 -10.16 3.98
N PRO A 17 14.42 -9.43 5.00
CA PRO A 17 13.95 -10.05 6.22
C PRO A 17 12.86 -11.08 5.92
N PHE A 18 12.94 -12.26 6.55
CA PHE A 18 11.84 -13.21 6.56
C PHE A 18 10.54 -12.49 6.98
N VAL A 19 9.55 -12.56 6.10
CA VAL A 19 8.26 -11.89 6.31
C VAL A 19 7.39 -12.79 7.18
N ARG A 20 6.92 -12.26 8.31
CA ARG A 20 5.99 -12.98 9.20
C ARG A 20 4.68 -13.24 8.45
N ASP A 21 4.02 -14.36 8.74
CA ASP A 21 2.75 -14.73 8.09
C ASP A 21 1.69 -13.62 8.16
N ALA A 22 1.66 -12.82 9.23
CA ALA A 22 0.74 -11.70 9.36
C ALA A 22 0.96 -10.61 8.31
N VAL A 23 2.23 -10.28 8.03
CA VAL A 23 2.61 -9.33 6.98
C VAL A 23 2.30 -9.94 5.62
N GLN A 24 2.63 -11.21 5.38
CA GLN A 24 2.36 -11.87 4.11
C GLN A 24 0.85 -11.91 3.82
N ARG A 25 0.02 -12.19 4.82
CA ARG A 25 -1.45 -12.11 4.69
C ARG A 25 -1.91 -10.69 4.37
N ALA A 26 -1.32 -9.67 4.99
CA ALA A 26 -1.64 -8.28 4.68
C ALA A 26 -1.24 -7.91 3.24
N MET A 27 -0.08 -8.35 2.77
CA MET A 27 0.36 -8.17 1.38
C MET A 27 -0.60 -8.84 0.39
N ILE A 28 -0.94 -10.10 0.62
CA ILE A 28 -1.87 -10.85 -0.25
C ILE A 28 -3.25 -10.17 -0.24
N LYS A 29 -3.72 -9.74 0.93
CA LYS A 29 -5.00 -9.05 1.07
C LYS A 29 -5.04 -7.77 0.23
N VAL A 30 -4.06 -6.87 0.40
CA VAL A 30 -4.04 -5.61 -0.35
C VAL A 30 -3.86 -5.86 -1.85
N ALA A 31 -3.05 -6.86 -2.26
CA ALA A 31 -2.91 -7.26 -3.65
C ALA A 31 -4.24 -7.69 -4.28
N TRP A 32 -5.02 -8.51 -3.55
CA TRP A 32 -6.37 -8.92 -3.98
C TRP A 32 -7.35 -7.76 -4.09
N GLU A 33 -7.29 -6.80 -3.17
CA GLU A 33 -8.17 -5.63 -3.17
C GLU A 33 -7.82 -4.63 -4.27
N ILE A 34 -6.53 -4.48 -4.63
CA ILE A 34 -6.08 -3.71 -5.80
C ILE A 34 -6.55 -4.39 -7.09
N GLY A 35 -6.49 -5.73 -7.12
CA GLY A 35 -6.91 -6.56 -8.24
C GLY A 35 -5.80 -6.80 -9.27
N GLY A 36 -6.15 -7.58 -10.29
CA GLY A 36 -5.21 -8.05 -11.32
C GLY A 36 -4.49 -9.36 -10.95
N PRO A 37 -3.70 -9.93 -11.88
CA PRO A 37 -2.95 -11.15 -11.63
C PRO A 37 -1.81 -10.95 -10.63
N ILE A 38 -1.76 -11.78 -9.59
CA ILE A 38 -0.70 -11.76 -8.57
C ILE A 38 0.37 -12.78 -8.94
N SER A 39 1.61 -12.31 -9.10
CA SER A 39 2.79 -13.17 -9.25
C SER A 39 3.66 -13.12 -7.99
N PHE A 40 4.25 -14.25 -7.63
CA PHE A 40 5.14 -14.38 -6.48
C PHE A 40 6.59 -14.49 -6.94
N ASP A 41 7.50 -13.75 -6.31
CA ASP A 41 8.92 -13.99 -6.52
C ASP A 41 9.48 -14.99 -5.49
N PRO A 42 9.92 -16.19 -5.91
CA PRO A 42 10.45 -17.19 -5.00
C PRO A 42 11.79 -16.78 -4.36
N ALA A 43 12.56 -15.88 -4.98
CA ALA A 43 13.86 -15.42 -4.48
C ALA A 43 13.75 -14.69 -3.13
N PHE A 44 12.56 -14.21 -2.79
CA PHE A 44 12.31 -13.42 -1.59
C PHE A 44 11.37 -14.09 -0.58
N GLY A 45 11.18 -15.40 -0.69
CA GLY A 45 10.50 -16.20 0.34
C GLY A 45 9.10 -15.71 0.70
N GLY A 46 8.37 -15.14 -0.26
CA GLY A 46 7.02 -14.60 -0.05
C GLY A 46 6.96 -13.15 0.44
N GLY A 47 8.11 -12.46 0.56
CA GLY A 47 8.18 -11.04 0.91
C GLY A 47 8.02 -10.06 -0.25
N VAL A 48 7.76 -10.58 -1.46
CA VAL A 48 7.58 -9.81 -2.70
C VAL A 48 6.37 -10.37 -3.46
N LEU A 49 5.45 -9.50 -3.86
CA LEU A 49 4.40 -9.78 -4.84
C LEU A 49 4.52 -8.80 -6.01
N LEU A 50 4.27 -9.27 -7.22
CA LEU A 50 4.24 -8.46 -8.42
C LEU A 50 2.83 -8.41 -8.99
N LEU A 51 2.34 -7.20 -9.22
CA LEU A 51 1.13 -6.90 -9.98
C LEU A 51 1.58 -6.23 -11.29
N GLN A 52 1.95 -7.06 -12.27
CA GLN A 52 2.59 -6.59 -13.50
C GLN A 52 1.73 -5.61 -14.30
N GLU A 53 0.41 -5.87 -14.37
CA GLU A 53 -0.53 -4.99 -15.08
C GLU A 53 -0.65 -3.60 -14.43
N ALA A 54 -0.48 -3.54 -13.10
CA ALA A 54 -0.53 -2.30 -12.33
C ALA A 54 0.86 -1.61 -12.23
N ASN A 55 1.91 -2.16 -12.85
CA ASN A 55 3.30 -1.74 -12.66
C ASN A 55 3.70 -1.60 -11.17
N LEU A 56 3.20 -2.51 -10.32
CA LEU A 56 3.27 -2.39 -8.87
C LEU A 56 4.00 -3.58 -8.23
N LEU A 57 4.99 -3.24 -7.41
CA LEU A 57 5.71 -4.14 -6.54
C LEU A 57 5.19 -3.99 -5.10
N ILE A 58 4.75 -5.09 -4.49
CA ILE A 58 4.33 -5.11 -3.09
C ILE A 58 5.38 -5.81 -2.25
N LEU A 59 5.94 -5.09 -1.28
CA LEU A 59 6.99 -5.56 -0.39
C LEU A 59 6.45 -5.68 1.04
N GLY A 60 6.90 -6.70 1.77
CA GLY A 60 6.53 -6.90 3.18
C GLY A 60 7.68 -6.64 4.13
N THR A 61 7.41 -5.98 5.25
CA THR A 61 8.39 -5.90 6.34
C THR A 61 7.74 -5.85 7.74
N SER A 62 8.46 -6.38 8.72
CA SER A 62 8.18 -6.20 10.15
C SER A 62 9.10 -5.18 10.81
N ALA A 63 9.94 -4.48 10.04
CA ALA A 63 10.84 -3.46 10.57
C ALA A 63 10.09 -2.15 10.87
N PHE A 64 10.45 -1.48 11.96
CA PHE A 64 9.97 -0.15 12.30
C PHE A 64 10.52 0.91 11.33
N ARG A 65 9.81 2.02 11.13
CA ARG A 65 10.31 3.16 10.34
C ARG A 65 11.51 3.83 11.04
N PRO A 66 12.45 4.41 10.28
CA PRO A 66 12.58 4.41 8.81
C PRO A 66 13.36 3.18 8.28
N LEU A 67 13.59 2.17 9.12
CA LEU A 67 14.48 1.06 8.77
C LEU A 67 13.99 0.33 7.51
N GLY A 68 14.96 0.05 6.64
CA GLY A 68 14.77 -0.70 5.41
C GLY A 68 14.29 0.11 4.20
N GLN A 69 13.85 1.37 4.34
CA GLN A 69 13.33 2.13 3.18
C GLN A 69 14.33 2.22 2.02
N GLN A 70 15.62 2.44 2.29
CA GLN A 70 16.66 2.43 1.26
C GLN A 70 16.78 1.07 0.57
N LEU A 71 16.79 -0.03 1.34
CA LEU A 71 16.88 -1.39 0.79
C LEU A 71 15.66 -1.70 -0.08
N PHE A 72 14.46 -1.38 0.41
CA PHE A 72 13.21 -1.60 -0.33
C PHE A 72 13.10 -0.71 -1.57
N GLY A 73 13.62 0.52 -1.52
CA GLY A 73 13.74 1.39 -2.69
C GLY A 73 14.66 0.79 -3.75
N GLN A 74 15.83 0.28 -3.35
CA GLN A 74 16.74 -0.41 -4.27
C GLN A 74 16.12 -1.66 -4.92
N ILE A 75 15.28 -2.39 -4.18
CA ILE A 75 14.53 -3.51 -4.74
C ILE A 75 13.48 -2.99 -5.72
N GLY A 76 12.73 -1.94 -5.39
CA GLY A 76 11.81 -1.28 -6.32
C GLY A 76 12.48 -0.87 -7.62
N ASP A 77 13.65 -0.24 -7.54
CA ASP A 77 14.46 0.18 -8.69
C ASP A 77 14.93 -1.01 -9.54
N LEU A 78 15.25 -2.15 -8.92
CA LEU A 78 15.62 -3.36 -9.63
C LEU A 78 14.48 -3.88 -10.53
N TYR A 79 13.22 -3.72 -10.10
CA TYR A 79 12.05 -4.09 -10.88
C TYR A 79 11.55 -3.00 -11.82
N GLY A 80 11.94 -1.73 -11.61
CA GLY A 80 11.45 -0.59 -12.38
C GLY A 80 9.95 -0.31 -12.15
N MET A 81 9.44 -0.63 -10.96
CA MET A 81 8.02 -0.59 -10.61
C MET A 81 7.76 0.37 -9.45
N ASP A 82 6.54 0.92 -9.40
CA ASP A 82 6.06 1.59 -8.20
C ASP A 82 6.08 0.59 -7.04
N THR A 83 6.38 1.05 -5.84
CA THR A 83 6.58 0.18 -4.69
C THR A 83 5.61 0.51 -3.57
N LEU A 84 4.86 -0.49 -3.13
CA LEU A 84 4.01 -0.46 -1.94
C LEU A 84 4.66 -1.32 -0.85
N LEU A 85 5.22 -0.67 0.17
CA LEU A 85 5.81 -1.34 1.32
C LEU A 85 4.77 -1.52 2.43
N VAL A 86 4.32 -2.76 2.60
CA VAL A 86 3.43 -3.18 3.68
C VAL A 86 4.22 -3.36 4.96
N ARG A 87 3.90 -2.52 5.95
CA ARG A 87 4.44 -2.59 7.30
C ARG A 87 3.36 -3.07 8.25
N PHE A 88 3.62 -4.18 8.92
CA PHE A 88 2.75 -4.69 9.96
C PHE A 88 3.48 -4.63 11.30
N ASP A 89 3.02 -3.72 12.18
CA ASP A 89 3.41 -3.71 13.58
C ASP A 89 2.35 -4.43 14.45
N ALA A 90 2.57 -4.50 15.77
CA ALA A 90 1.68 -5.22 16.67
C ALA A 90 0.27 -4.62 16.79
N TYR A 91 0.04 -3.40 16.30
CA TYR A 91 -1.20 -2.65 16.50
C TYR A 91 -1.93 -2.40 15.19
N GLN A 92 -1.23 -2.27 14.06
CA GLN A 92 -1.83 -1.81 12.81
C GLN A 92 -1.00 -2.13 11.57
N CYS A 93 -1.70 -2.38 10.46
CA CYS A 93 -1.09 -2.38 9.13
C CYS A 93 -0.95 -0.93 8.64
N SER A 94 0.19 -0.60 8.07
CA SER A 94 0.48 0.69 7.45
C SER A 94 1.29 0.49 6.17
N PHE A 95 1.33 1.52 5.35
CA PHE A 95 1.92 1.46 4.02
C PHE A 95 2.90 2.61 3.85
N ASP A 96 4.05 2.33 3.23
CA ASP A 96 4.86 3.37 2.60
C ASP A 96 4.77 3.17 1.09
N ILE A 97 4.74 4.25 0.31
CA ILE A 97 4.55 4.24 -1.14
C ILE A 97 5.72 4.99 -1.79
N LEU A 98 6.32 4.40 -2.81
CA LEU A 98 7.35 5.01 -3.63
C LEU A 98 6.91 4.93 -5.09
N PHE A 99 6.78 6.09 -5.74
CA PHE A 99 6.60 6.17 -7.18
C PHE A 99 7.97 6.02 -7.85
N HIS A 100 8.07 5.09 -8.80
CA HIS A 100 9.32 4.86 -9.50
C HIS A 100 9.72 6.10 -10.30
N GLY A 101 10.94 6.58 -10.09
CA GLY A 101 11.46 7.79 -10.74
C GLY A 101 11.24 9.10 -9.98
N GLU A 102 10.36 9.15 -8.96
CA GLU A 102 10.09 10.35 -8.16
C GLU A 102 10.98 10.42 -6.89
N GLY A 103 11.47 9.27 -6.40
CA GLY A 103 12.55 9.19 -5.40
C GLY A 103 12.16 9.43 -3.93
N GLU A 104 10.98 9.99 -3.65
CA GLU A 104 10.51 10.23 -2.28
C GLU A 104 9.46 9.21 -1.82
N TRP A 105 9.62 8.70 -0.59
CA TRP A 105 8.66 7.81 0.05
C TRP A 105 7.53 8.59 0.71
N LEU A 106 6.29 8.33 0.29
CA LEU A 106 5.10 8.69 1.04
C LEU A 106 4.94 7.69 2.19
N SER A 107 5.11 8.13 3.45
CA SER A 107 5.25 7.23 4.60
C SER A 107 4.06 7.32 5.56
N ASP A 108 3.74 6.18 6.18
CA ASP A 108 2.66 6.03 7.19
C ASP A 108 1.24 6.28 6.67
N TYR A 109 0.93 5.64 5.55
CA TYR A 109 -0.40 5.61 4.97
C TYR A 109 -1.26 4.48 5.57
N ARG A 110 -2.57 4.71 5.61
CA ARG A 110 -3.61 3.76 5.98
C ARG A 110 -4.43 3.39 4.75
N GLN A 111 -4.82 2.12 4.69
CA GLN A 111 -5.71 1.65 3.65
C GLN A 111 -7.18 1.89 4.03
N SER A 112 -7.96 2.33 3.06
CA SER A 112 -9.42 2.39 3.09
C SER A 112 -9.98 1.82 1.78
N LEU A 113 -11.20 1.28 1.82
CA LEU A 113 -11.94 0.85 0.64
C LEU A 113 -13.11 1.81 0.42
N LEU A 114 -13.07 2.55 -0.68
CA LEU A 114 -14.12 3.51 -1.05
C LEU A 114 -14.59 3.22 -2.48
N GLY A 115 -15.90 2.96 -2.63
CA GLY A 115 -16.52 2.62 -3.91
C GLY A 115 -15.89 1.39 -4.60
N GLY A 116 -15.38 0.44 -3.82
CA GLY A 116 -14.72 -0.76 -4.35
C GLY A 116 -13.28 -0.55 -4.80
N GLN A 117 -12.69 0.62 -4.54
CA GLN A 117 -11.31 0.93 -4.88
C GLN A 117 -10.46 1.03 -3.62
N VAL A 118 -9.17 0.70 -3.75
CA VAL A 118 -8.20 0.84 -2.68
C VAL A 118 -7.71 2.28 -2.62
N TRP A 119 -7.81 2.87 -1.44
CA TRP A 119 -7.30 4.21 -1.15
C TRP A 119 -6.29 4.13 -0.02
N PHE A 120 -5.17 4.80 -0.21
CA PHE A 120 -4.17 5.07 0.81
C PHE A 120 -4.33 6.52 1.24
N VAL A 121 -4.64 6.70 2.52
CA VAL A 121 -4.85 7.99 3.17
C VAL A 121 -3.73 8.20 4.19
N PRO A 122 -3.12 9.38 4.25
CA PRO A 122 -2.07 9.65 5.22
C PRO A 122 -2.60 9.55 6.66
N ALA A 123 -1.80 9.00 7.58
CA ALA A 123 -2.18 8.93 9.00
C ALA A 123 -2.02 10.29 9.73
N HIS A 124 -1.25 11.21 9.16
CA HIS A 124 -0.97 12.53 9.73
C HIS A 124 -1.57 13.64 8.88
N GLU A 125 -2.21 14.62 9.52
CA GLU A 125 -2.88 15.75 8.85
C GLU A 125 -1.94 16.62 8.00
N ASP A 126 -0.63 16.60 8.30
CA ASP A 126 0.40 17.36 7.58
C ASP A 126 0.69 16.81 6.17
N GLN A 127 0.26 15.58 5.88
CA GLN A 127 0.35 14.99 4.54
C GLN A 127 -1.00 15.18 3.85
N SER A 128 -1.01 15.92 2.73
CA SER A 128 -2.25 16.26 2.02
C SER A 128 -2.58 15.29 0.89
N CYS A 129 -1.64 14.42 0.51
CA CYS A 129 -1.80 13.62 -0.70
C CYS A 129 -2.44 12.27 -0.40
N THR A 130 -3.48 11.91 -1.16
CA THR A 130 -4.06 10.56 -1.15
C THR A 130 -3.60 9.78 -2.37
N VAL A 131 -3.50 8.48 -2.25
CA VAL A 131 -3.14 7.60 -3.36
C VAL A 131 -4.25 6.59 -3.57
N ARG A 132 -4.72 6.43 -4.80
CA ARG A 132 -5.64 5.35 -5.18
C ARG A 132 -4.84 4.25 -5.86
N ALA A 133 -5.23 3.01 -5.63
CA ALA A 133 -4.66 1.86 -6.32
C ALA A 133 -5.78 1.01 -6.93
N ASP A 134 -5.55 0.57 -8.17
CA ASP A 134 -6.36 -0.42 -8.86
C ASP A 134 -5.46 -1.25 -9.81
N SER A 135 -6.08 -2.12 -10.62
CA SER A 135 -5.37 -2.97 -11.58
C SER A 135 -4.60 -2.21 -12.67
N GLN A 136 -4.75 -0.89 -12.78
CA GLN A 136 -4.02 -0.01 -13.70
C GLN A 136 -2.84 0.72 -13.03
N GLY A 137 -2.69 0.60 -11.71
CA GLY A 137 -1.54 1.15 -10.98
C GLY A 137 -1.90 2.09 -9.84
N LEU A 138 -0.92 2.93 -9.47
CA LEU A 138 -1.05 3.94 -8.43
C LEU A 138 -1.37 5.31 -9.02
N PHE A 139 -2.28 6.03 -8.38
CA PHE A 139 -2.69 7.37 -8.80
C PHE A 139 -2.57 8.32 -7.64
N LEU A 140 -1.71 9.33 -7.76
CA LEU A 140 -1.51 10.38 -6.77
C LEU A 140 -2.58 11.47 -6.93
N ASN A 141 -3.25 11.83 -5.83
CA ASN A 141 -4.33 12.81 -5.77
C ASN A 141 -5.41 12.65 -6.84
N PRO A 142 -5.95 11.43 -7.04
CA PRO A 142 -7.07 11.27 -7.96
C PRO A 142 -8.32 11.92 -7.35
N PRO A 143 -9.24 12.43 -8.19
CA PRO A 143 -10.51 12.92 -7.69
C PRO A 143 -11.22 11.79 -6.93
N MET A 144 -11.58 12.06 -5.67
CA MET A 144 -12.49 11.19 -4.93
C MET A 144 -13.81 11.10 -5.72
N LEU A 145 -14.45 9.93 -5.70
CA LEU A 145 -15.68 9.66 -6.47
C LEU A 145 -16.66 10.85 -6.44
N PRO A 146 -17.35 11.16 -7.55
CA PRO A 146 -18.35 12.22 -7.56
C PRO A 146 -19.39 11.98 -6.45
N ASP A 147 -19.91 13.07 -5.86
CA ASP A 147 -20.84 13.13 -4.71
C ASP A 147 -22.09 12.23 -4.79
N SER A 148 -22.32 11.56 -5.92
CA SER A 148 -23.42 10.66 -6.23
C SER A 148 -23.46 9.36 -5.42
N PHE A 149 -22.42 9.06 -4.63
CA PHE A 149 -22.34 7.86 -3.79
C PHE A 149 -22.61 8.12 -2.30
N TYR A 150 -22.88 9.37 -1.90
CA TYR A 150 -23.49 9.59 -0.60
C TYR A 150 -24.92 9.03 -0.63
N PRO A 151 -25.32 8.14 0.28
CA PRO A 151 -26.73 7.85 0.47
C PRO A 151 -27.42 9.20 0.76
N PRO A 152 -28.62 9.46 0.22
CA PRO A 152 -29.31 10.70 0.49
C PRO A 152 -29.38 10.89 2.01
N SER A 153 -28.89 12.04 2.47
CA SER A 153 -29.00 12.42 3.87
C SER A 153 -30.45 12.23 4.30
N ALA A 154 -30.67 11.58 5.44
CA ALA A 154 -32.00 11.31 5.99
C ALA A 154 -32.85 12.59 6.24
N ALA A 155 -32.30 13.77 5.97
CA ALA A 155 -32.97 15.06 6.02
C ALA A 155 -33.91 15.34 4.81
N GLU A 156 -33.85 14.57 3.72
CA GLU A 156 -34.67 14.83 2.51
C GLU A 156 -35.89 13.91 2.35
N ALA A 157 -36.39 13.34 3.44
CA ALA A 157 -37.74 12.79 3.49
C ALA A 157 -38.70 13.84 4.09
N GLN A 158 -39.03 14.88 3.33
CA GLN A 158 -40.21 15.70 3.64
C GLN A 158 -41.46 14.88 3.31
N PRO A 159 -42.32 14.53 4.29
CA PRO A 159 -43.59 13.90 3.97
C PRO A 159 -44.47 14.95 3.28
N ALA A 160 -44.78 14.70 2.01
CA ALA A 160 -45.78 15.45 1.28
C ALA A 160 -47.09 15.42 2.08
N GLY A 161 -47.58 16.62 2.40
CA GLY A 161 -48.82 16.85 3.13
C GLY A 161 -49.96 16.06 2.50
N ARG A 162 -50.64 15.28 3.34
CA ARG A 162 -51.88 14.61 3.00
C ARG A 162 -53.00 15.62 3.21
N ASP A 163 -53.34 16.36 2.17
CA ASP A 163 -54.61 17.10 2.13
C ASP A 163 -55.75 16.08 2.15
N VAL A 164 -56.55 16.12 3.20
CA VAL A 164 -57.82 15.41 3.31
C VAL A 164 -58.91 16.45 3.10
N ALA A 165 -59.61 16.33 1.96
CA ALA A 165 -60.89 16.97 1.72
C ALA A 165 -62.02 16.18 2.42
#